data_AF-A0AA88YN19-F1
#
_entry.id   AF-A0AA88YN19-F1
#
_cell.length_a   1.000
_cell.length_b   1.000
_cell.length_c   1.000
_cell.angle_alpha   90.00
_cell.angle_beta   90.00
_cell.angle_gamma   90.00
#
_symmetry.space_group_name_H-M   'P 1'
#
loop_
_entity.id
_entity.type
_entity.pdbx_description
1 polymer ?
#
loop_
_entity_poly.entity_id
_entity_poly.type
_entity_poly.pdbx_seq_one_letter_code
_entity_poly.pdbx_strand_id
1 'polypeptide(L)'
;MEGEKEVPTNMSVQESEISDIKNNFNGRCRVIKDLGDFTHVVTLEPEGKEITLKFQLTREYPDKKPTVIVRSSKLSDEQSQQLLDTLDKMASTLLGKLMILGLVKSFESWVSKHSVKLDKSEKVSGKYEKRGKQNDKDKRRKRKEQQEAEELVDEKKASMKTADDVIKRILWDSKLCHDDFLVGYIDRFTGLQEKYFTSFSWEDLATVDYNVLAIPKHRIEYFKYKDVIIWHKTKKIDNVFGSLGSKLTMYDVVENYEKEKEKQEMQQICGSKNISATEEEQNDDSSDDDSDDGITVTVGAQARSGAGAMNYDISDEEMIDEEDDSYDPYWRNKMRPNYFLALRVTDEEVRKTSEQLQDIILEHEPQFEECRVLPHNLHITLCTVGLDTPEQIAHCAEVLKKLHGELSTFVPKSVRKVPIKITGVDQFFNRVVYAKAQFPQEYLDLVDHLKLCLQNEGVEIRDNHDFVPHMTLMKITRPVGSKTGKKYVAPWIYAEKSELEFGSQVFDNMHLCEMGPSRREDGFYMTPVSLEF
;
A
#
# COMPACT_ATOMS: atom_id res chain seq x y z
N MET A 1 22.89 52.07 15.42
CA MET A 1 21.68 52.06 16.28
C MET A 1 20.51 51.80 15.37
N GLU A 2 19.98 50.58 15.43
CA GLU A 2 18.56 50.28 15.35
C GLU A 2 18.48 48.82 15.78
N GLY A 3 18.19 48.64 17.08
CA GLY A 3 18.09 47.32 17.70
C GLY A 3 16.79 46.69 17.28
N GLU A 4 16.87 45.49 16.71
CA GLU A 4 15.74 44.58 16.59
C GLU A 4 15.23 44.29 18.01
N LYS A 5 14.03 44.79 18.30
CA LYS A 5 13.30 44.46 19.51
C LYS A 5 12.77 43.03 19.35
N GLU A 6 13.36 42.08 20.06
CA GLU A 6 12.75 40.78 20.32
C GLU A 6 11.37 41.00 20.94
N VAL A 7 10.32 40.63 20.20
CA VAL A 7 8.95 40.58 20.71
C VAL A 7 8.88 39.37 21.65
N PRO A 8 8.34 39.50 22.88
CA PRO A 8 8.33 38.43 23.87
C PRO A 8 7.59 37.20 23.34
N THR A 9 8.21 36.02 23.48
CA THR A 9 7.69 34.75 22.99
C THR A 9 6.44 34.32 23.78
N ASN A 10 5.26 34.55 23.21
CA ASN A 10 3.97 33.96 23.65
C ASN A 10 3.99 32.40 23.67
N MET A 11 5.07 31.78 23.22
CA MET A 11 5.28 30.32 23.23
C MET A 11 5.28 29.72 24.64
N SER A 12 5.89 30.37 25.64
CA SER A 12 5.92 29.82 27.02
C SER A 12 4.52 29.75 27.65
N VAL A 13 3.68 30.73 27.33
CA VAL A 13 2.28 30.80 27.80
C VAL A 13 1.44 29.71 27.13
N GLN A 14 1.66 29.47 25.82
CA GLN A 14 1.02 28.37 25.08
C GLN A 14 1.42 27.00 25.63
N GLU A 15 2.70 26.79 25.91
CA GLU A 15 3.20 25.51 26.42
C GLU A 15 2.66 25.17 27.81
N SER A 16 2.51 26.19 28.68
CA SER A 16 1.86 26.02 29.99
C SER A 16 0.40 25.59 29.86
N GLU A 17 -0.39 26.28 29.02
CA GLU A 17 -1.81 25.93 28.81
C GLU A 17 -1.96 24.53 28.23
N ILE A 18 -1.11 24.17 27.26
CA ILE A 18 -1.11 22.86 26.61
C ILE A 18 -0.72 21.74 27.59
N SER A 19 0.24 22.00 28.49
CA SER A 19 0.60 21.05 29.56
C SER A 19 -0.57 20.82 30.50
N ASP A 20 -1.27 21.88 30.91
CA ASP A 20 -2.45 21.79 31.77
C ASP A 20 -3.61 21.04 31.09
N ILE A 21 -3.77 21.21 29.78
CA ILE A 21 -4.77 20.47 28.99
C ILE A 21 -4.39 18.99 28.86
N LYS A 22 -3.11 18.67 28.59
CA LYS A 22 -2.64 17.28 28.54
C LYS A 22 -2.86 16.55 29.86
N ASN A 23 -2.65 17.24 30.98
CA ASN A 23 -2.90 16.69 32.32
C ASN A 23 -4.40 16.48 32.59
N ASN A 24 -5.26 17.41 32.17
CA ASN A 24 -6.72 17.29 32.36
C ASN A 24 -7.39 16.28 31.41
N PHE A 25 -6.80 16.00 30.24
CA PHE A 25 -7.35 15.13 29.20
C PHE A 25 -6.38 13.97 28.85
N ASN A 26 -5.83 13.31 29.87
CA ASN A 26 -4.84 12.24 29.70
C ASN A 26 -5.39 11.10 28.81
N GLY A 27 -4.68 10.79 27.72
CA GLY A 27 -5.10 9.80 26.71
C GLY A 27 -6.17 10.26 25.70
N ARG A 28 -6.72 11.48 25.84
CA ARG A 28 -7.78 12.05 24.98
C ARG A 28 -7.46 13.44 24.43
N CYS A 29 -6.20 13.85 24.57
CA CYS A 29 -5.64 15.07 24.03
C CYS A 29 -4.45 14.74 23.14
N ARG A 30 -4.53 15.11 21.85
CA ARG A 30 -3.42 15.03 20.91
C ARG A 30 -2.93 16.43 20.61
N VAL A 31 -1.62 16.64 20.75
CA VAL A 31 -0.99 17.94 20.49
C VAL A 31 0.11 17.76 19.47
N ILE A 32 0.06 18.56 18.40
CA ILE A 32 1.08 18.63 17.36
C ILE A 32 1.72 20.01 17.45
N LYS A 33 3.06 20.06 17.47
CA LYS A 33 3.85 21.30 17.46
C LYS A 33 4.31 21.62 16.05
N ASP A 34 4.45 22.92 15.74
CA ASP A 34 5.08 23.46 14.52
C ASP A 34 4.52 22.88 13.21
N LEU A 35 3.20 23.04 13.00
CA LEU A 35 2.51 22.59 11.79
C LEU A 35 2.22 23.79 10.87
N GLY A 36 3.13 24.06 9.93
CA GLY A 36 3.01 25.19 8.99
C GLY A 36 3.00 26.54 9.71
N ASP A 37 1.95 27.33 9.51
CA ASP A 37 1.78 28.65 10.16
C ASP A 37 1.28 28.56 11.62
N PHE A 38 0.96 27.35 12.11
CA PHE A 38 0.43 27.11 13.44
C PHE A 38 1.53 26.63 14.39
N THR A 39 1.63 27.28 15.55
CA THR A 39 2.57 26.86 16.62
C THR A 39 2.11 25.58 17.27
N HIS A 40 0.81 25.44 17.50
CA HIS A 40 0.24 24.28 18.17
C HIS A 40 -1.13 23.94 17.60
N VAL A 41 -1.37 22.66 17.35
CA VAL A 41 -2.68 22.11 17.02
C VAL A 41 -3.09 21.15 18.12
N VAL A 42 -4.16 21.49 18.84
CA VAL A 42 -4.67 20.75 19.99
C VAL A 42 -5.99 20.10 19.62
N THR A 43 -6.04 18.76 19.61
CA THR A 43 -7.26 17.99 19.39
C THR A 43 -7.71 17.39 20.72
N LEU A 44 -8.95 17.65 21.11
CA LEU A 44 -9.57 17.20 22.35
C LEU A 44 -10.84 16.39 22.08
N GLU A 45 -10.99 15.31 22.83
CA GLU A 45 -12.21 14.49 22.84
C GLU A 45 -12.80 14.46 24.27
N PRO A 46 -13.84 15.27 24.54
CA PRO A 46 -14.49 15.32 25.85
C PRO A 46 -15.22 14.00 26.19
N GLU A 47 -15.21 13.62 27.48
CA GLU A 47 -15.75 12.32 27.94
C GLU A 47 -17.21 12.08 27.59
N GLY A 48 -17.52 10.90 27.06
CA GLY A 48 -18.89 10.45 26.81
C GLY A 48 -19.60 11.19 25.67
N LYS A 49 -18.87 11.96 24.86
CA LYS A 49 -19.41 12.75 23.76
C LYS A 49 -18.63 12.37 22.50
N GLU A 50 -19.31 11.76 21.52
CA GLU A 50 -18.79 11.50 20.16
C GLU A 50 -18.61 12.83 19.38
N ILE A 51 -17.87 13.76 19.97
CA ILE A 51 -17.63 15.10 19.47
C ILE A 51 -16.15 15.42 19.68
N THR A 52 -15.44 15.66 18.59
CA THR A 52 -14.03 16.04 18.60
C THR A 52 -13.91 17.56 18.40
N LEU A 53 -13.12 18.21 19.25
CA LEU A 53 -12.78 19.63 19.15
C LEU A 53 -11.32 19.78 18.73
N LYS A 54 -11.05 20.50 17.65
CA LYS A 54 -9.69 20.81 17.18
C LYS A 54 -9.47 22.32 17.24
N PHE A 55 -8.40 22.72 17.94
CA PHE A 55 -7.96 24.10 18.11
C PHE A 55 -6.64 24.29 17.38
N GLN A 56 -6.58 25.25 16.46
CA GLN A 56 -5.33 25.64 15.78
C GLN A 56 -4.87 26.99 16.33
N LEU A 57 -3.68 27.00 16.94
CA LEU A 57 -3.08 28.18 17.58
C LEU A 57 -1.98 28.75 16.68
N THR A 58 -1.93 30.07 16.54
CA THR A 58 -0.85 30.77 15.84
C THR A 58 0.14 31.36 16.85
N ARG A 59 1.27 31.93 16.36
CA ARG A 59 2.24 32.65 17.19
C ARG A 59 1.65 33.83 17.96
N GLU A 60 0.55 34.37 17.46
CA GLU A 60 -0.18 35.52 18.02
C GLU A 60 -1.19 35.10 19.10
N TYR A 61 -1.41 33.81 19.36
CA TYR A 61 -2.26 33.37 20.48
C TYR A 61 -1.52 33.60 21.82
N PRO A 62 -2.18 34.14 22.87
CA PRO A 62 -3.62 34.34 23.04
C PRO A 62 -4.18 35.70 22.60
N ASP A 63 -3.38 36.57 21.98
CA ASP A 63 -3.84 37.89 21.51
C ASP A 63 -4.78 37.78 20.29
N LYS A 64 -4.67 36.67 19.55
CA LYS A 64 -5.57 36.28 18.46
C LYS A 64 -6.34 35.01 18.78
N LYS A 65 -7.61 34.98 18.38
CA LYS A 65 -8.50 33.82 18.59
C LYS A 65 -7.99 32.56 17.87
N PRO A 66 -8.10 31.38 18.49
CA PRO A 66 -7.76 30.13 17.85
C PRO A 66 -8.83 29.74 16.81
N THR A 67 -8.43 29.04 15.75
CA THR A 67 -9.39 28.45 14.81
C THR A 67 -9.95 27.18 15.44
N VAL A 68 -11.27 27.15 15.68
CA VAL A 68 -11.97 26.02 16.30
C VAL A 68 -12.72 25.22 15.25
N ILE A 69 -12.51 23.92 15.23
CA ILE A 69 -13.21 22.97 14.37
C ILE A 69 -13.93 21.96 15.27
N VAL A 70 -15.25 21.80 15.07
CA VAL A 70 -16.06 20.81 15.77
C VAL A 70 -16.44 19.71 14.79
N ARG A 71 -16.21 18.44 15.15
CA ARG A 71 -16.67 17.27 14.39
C ARG A 71 -17.55 16.41 15.29
N SER A 72 -18.76 16.08 14.83
CA SER A 72 -19.64 15.14 15.52
C SER A 72 -20.45 14.31 14.53
N SER A 73 -20.62 13.02 14.85
CA SER A 73 -21.55 12.09 14.18
C SER A 73 -23.03 12.36 14.52
N LYS A 74 -23.31 13.14 15.58
CA LYS A 74 -24.65 13.31 16.17
C LYS A 74 -25.24 14.72 16.03
N LEU A 75 -24.44 15.72 15.63
CA LEU A 75 -24.91 17.08 15.43
C LEU A 75 -25.23 17.32 13.95
N SER A 76 -26.39 17.93 13.67
CA SER A 76 -26.69 18.42 12.31
C SER A 76 -25.80 19.61 11.95
N ASP A 77 -25.69 19.93 10.66
CA ASP A 77 -24.89 21.06 10.18
C ASP A 77 -25.28 22.39 10.83
N GLU A 78 -26.59 22.62 11.03
CA GLU A 78 -27.11 23.80 11.73
C GLU A 78 -26.70 23.84 13.21
N GLN A 79 -26.68 22.69 13.88
CA GLN A 79 -26.28 22.58 15.29
C GLN A 79 -24.77 22.78 15.46
N SER A 80 -23.97 22.23 14.54
CA SER A 80 -22.53 22.45 14.47
C SER A 80 -22.19 23.93 14.26
N GLN A 81 -22.94 24.61 13.38
CA GLN A 81 -22.75 26.03 13.12
C GLN A 81 -23.14 26.91 14.32
N GLN A 82 -24.26 26.60 14.99
CA GLN A 82 -24.66 27.29 16.24
C GLN A 82 -23.64 27.12 17.38
N LEU A 83 -23.04 25.94 17.47
CA LEU A 83 -21.99 25.66 18.44
C LEU A 83 -20.71 26.45 18.10
N LEU A 84 -20.29 26.47 16.83
CA LEU A 84 -19.15 27.27 16.38
C LEU A 84 -19.36 28.76 16.66
N ASP A 85 -20.55 29.31 16.39
CA ASP A 85 -20.88 30.71 16.70
C ASP A 85 -20.83 31.01 18.19
N THR A 86 -21.23 30.05 19.03
CA THR A 86 -21.16 30.18 20.49
C THR A 86 -19.72 30.17 20.98
N LEU A 87 -18.88 29.29 20.42
CA LEU A 87 -17.46 29.21 20.74
C LEU A 87 -16.69 30.43 20.24
N ASP A 88 -17.04 30.98 19.06
CA ASP A 88 -16.41 32.18 18.52
C ASP A 88 -16.75 33.44 19.34
N LYS A 89 -18.00 33.55 19.81
CA LYS A 89 -18.41 34.61 20.75
C LYS A 89 -17.64 34.52 22.07
N MET A 90 -17.50 33.31 22.62
CA MET A 90 -16.73 33.07 23.84
C MET A 90 -15.24 33.40 23.64
N ALA A 91 -14.64 32.97 22.53
CA ALA A 91 -13.24 33.29 22.20
C ALA A 91 -13.03 34.80 22.11
N SER A 92 -13.98 35.53 21.53
CA SER A 92 -13.93 37.01 21.45
C SER A 92 -13.96 37.68 22.83
N THR A 93 -14.61 37.08 23.84
CA THR A 93 -14.61 37.60 25.22
C THR A 93 -13.35 37.26 26.02
N LEU A 94 -12.54 36.32 25.53
CA LEU A 94 -11.35 35.79 26.21
C LEU A 94 -10.03 36.18 25.53
N LEU A 95 -10.06 37.14 24.59
CA LEU A 95 -8.86 37.68 23.92
C LEU A 95 -7.83 38.17 24.96
N GLY A 96 -6.58 37.76 24.79
CA GLY A 96 -5.47 38.08 25.70
C GLY A 96 -5.37 37.20 26.95
N LYS A 97 -6.20 36.15 27.07
CA LYS A 97 -6.14 35.13 28.15
C LYS A 97 -6.15 33.73 27.57
N LEU A 98 -5.75 32.74 28.38
CA LEU A 98 -5.83 31.31 28.04
C LEU A 98 -7.30 30.92 27.79
N MET A 99 -7.63 30.48 26.57
CA MET A 99 -9.03 30.32 26.11
C MET A 99 -9.47 28.87 26.01
N ILE A 100 -8.57 27.90 25.81
CA ILE A 100 -8.94 26.55 25.38
C ILE A 100 -9.79 25.86 26.44
N LEU A 101 -9.39 25.91 27.71
CA LEU A 101 -10.18 25.33 28.81
C LEU A 101 -11.54 26.04 28.98
N GLY A 102 -11.60 27.36 28.74
CA GLY A 102 -12.85 28.12 28.77
C GLY A 102 -13.80 27.71 27.64
N LEU A 103 -13.26 27.49 26.44
CA LEU A 103 -14.00 27.03 25.28
C LEU A 103 -14.54 25.61 25.47
N VAL A 104 -13.75 24.70 26.06
CA VAL A 104 -14.19 23.35 26.37
C VAL A 104 -15.34 23.35 27.40
N LYS A 105 -15.27 24.16 28.46
CA LYS A 105 -16.38 24.29 29.44
C LYS A 105 -17.66 24.83 28.79
N SER A 106 -17.54 25.81 27.90
CA SER A 106 -18.68 26.35 27.17
C SER A 106 -19.28 25.36 26.19
N PHE A 107 -18.42 24.59 25.51
CA PHE A 107 -18.84 23.46 24.71
C PHE A 107 -19.62 22.45 25.57
N GLU A 108 -19.10 22.06 26.74
CA GLU A 108 -19.78 21.12 27.62
C GLU A 108 -21.16 21.62 28.06
N SER A 109 -21.26 22.90 28.43
CA SER A 109 -22.52 23.54 28.79
C SER A 109 -23.52 23.59 27.62
N TRP A 110 -23.03 23.86 26.41
CA TRP A 110 -23.87 23.87 25.21
C TRP A 110 -24.38 22.47 24.88
N VAL A 111 -23.51 21.47 24.94
CA VAL A 111 -23.89 20.06 24.72
C VAL A 111 -24.87 19.60 25.79
N SER A 112 -24.65 19.89 27.08
CA SER A 112 -25.62 19.52 28.12
C SER A 112 -27.01 20.15 27.91
N LYS A 113 -27.11 21.34 27.30
CA LYS A 113 -28.39 21.96 26.94
C LYS A 113 -29.05 21.33 25.71
N HIS A 114 -28.26 20.84 24.74
CA HIS A 114 -28.76 20.32 23.46
C HIS A 114 -28.89 18.78 23.43
N SER A 115 -28.12 18.04 24.24
CA SER A 115 -28.19 16.57 24.39
C SER A 115 -29.54 16.10 24.92
N VAL A 116 -30.20 16.88 25.78
CA VAL A 116 -31.57 16.56 26.27
C VAL A 116 -32.60 16.52 25.13
N LYS A 117 -32.33 17.17 23.99
CA LYS A 117 -33.21 17.15 22.80
C LYS A 117 -32.88 16.04 21.80
N LEU A 118 -31.68 15.46 21.84
CA LEU A 118 -31.23 14.43 20.90
C LEU A 118 -31.82 13.03 21.23
N ASP A 119 -32.26 12.79 22.47
CA ASP A 119 -32.77 11.48 22.94
C ASP A 119 -34.28 11.23 22.72
N LYS A 120 -35.05 12.18 22.19
CA LYS A 120 -36.48 11.97 21.90
C LYS A 120 -36.76 12.04 20.41
N SER A 121 -36.81 10.89 19.76
CA SER A 121 -37.36 10.75 18.42
C SER A 121 -38.87 10.53 18.49
N GLU A 122 -39.66 11.49 17.97
CA GLU A 122 -41.05 11.28 17.59
C GLU A 122 -41.21 11.44 16.08
N LYS A 123 -41.75 10.41 15.43
CA LYS A 123 -42.20 10.44 14.04
C LYS A 123 -43.48 11.27 13.94
N VAL A 124 -43.50 12.33 13.12
CA VAL A 124 -44.77 12.92 12.66
C VAL A 124 -44.68 13.33 11.19
N SER A 125 -45.69 12.89 10.45
CA SER A 125 -46.04 13.20 9.07
C SER A 125 -46.66 14.60 8.94
N GLY A 126 -46.40 15.31 7.83
CA GLY A 126 -47.10 16.58 7.60
C GLY A 126 -46.69 17.37 6.35
N LYS A 127 -47.55 17.25 5.33
CA LYS A 127 -47.81 18.13 4.17
C LYS A 127 -47.05 19.46 4.05
N TYR A 128 -46.49 19.72 2.88
CA TYR A 128 -46.12 21.07 2.41
C TYR A 128 -47.05 21.54 1.27
N GLU A 129 -47.61 22.74 1.44
CA GLU A 129 -48.37 23.48 0.45
C GLU A 129 -47.48 24.30 -0.50
N LYS A 130 -48.04 24.59 -1.68
CA LYS A 130 -47.42 25.25 -2.84
C LYS A 130 -47.24 26.77 -2.67
N ARG A 131 -46.18 27.29 -3.28
CA ARG A 131 -46.10 28.54 -4.11
C ARG A 131 -44.62 28.71 -4.49
N GLY A 132 -44.15 28.94 -5.72
CA GLY A 132 -44.74 29.32 -7.00
C GLY A 132 -43.75 30.27 -7.68
N LYS A 133 -43.20 29.89 -8.83
CA LYS A 133 -42.85 30.78 -9.97
C LYS A 133 -42.36 29.94 -11.15
N GLN A 134 -43.26 29.83 -12.12
CA GLN A 134 -43.06 29.24 -13.44
C GLN A 134 -42.07 30.09 -14.24
N ASN A 135 -41.07 29.45 -14.84
CA ASN A 135 -40.57 29.74 -16.20
C ASN A 135 -39.43 28.81 -16.64
N ASP A 136 -39.02 27.85 -15.80
CA ASP A 136 -38.08 26.79 -16.17
C ASP A 136 -38.74 25.43 -16.52
N LYS A 137 -40.08 25.41 -16.63
CA LYS A 137 -40.85 24.16 -16.73
C LYS A 137 -40.83 23.54 -18.12
N ASP A 138 -40.80 24.31 -19.20
CA ASP A 138 -40.99 23.73 -20.54
C ASP A 138 -39.71 23.08 -21.11
N LYS A 139 -38.51 23.57 -20.74
CA LYS A 139 -37.26 22.87 -21.08
C LYS A 139 -37.04 21.61 -20.25
N ARG A 140 -37.43 21.63 -18.97
CA ARG A 140 -37.29 20.49 -18.07
C ARG A 140 -38.31 19.40 -18.37
N ARG A 141 -39.51 19.76 -18.84
CA ARG A 141 -40.58 18.81 -19.18
C ARG A 141 -40.27 18.01 -20.45
N LYS A 142 -39.66 18.61 -21.46
CA LYS A 142 -39.24 17.90 -22.69
C LYS A 142 -38.12 16.87 -22.44
N ARG A 143 -37.21 17.18 -21.50
CA ARG A 143 -36.13 16.28 -21.06
C ARG A 143 -36.65 15.18 -20.12
N LYS A 144 -37.68 15.48 -19.32
CA LYS A 144 -38.33 14.53 -18.40
C LYS A 144 -39.29 13.58 -19.13
N GLU A 145 -39.97 14.02 -20.19
CA GLU A 145 -40.79 13.16 -21.05
C GLU A 145 -39.92 12.22 -21.92
N GLN A 146 -38.70 12.64 -22.30
CA GLN A 146 -37.71 11.74 -22.93
C GLN A 146 -37.11 10.74 -21.94
N GLN A 147 -36.84 11.15 -20.69
CA GLN A 147 -36.36 10.24 -19.64
C GLN A 147 -37.44 9.27 -19.12
N GLU A 148 -38.70 9.73 -18.95
CA GLU A 148 -39.83 8.88 -18.52
C GLU A 148 -40.28 7.89 -19.61
N ALA A 149 -40.02 8.19 -20.90
CA ALA A 149 -40.27 7.24 -22.00
C ALA A 149 -39.19 6.15 -22.09
N GLU A 150 -37.94 6.44 -21.68
CA GLU A 150 -36.87 5.43 -21.53
C GLU A 150 -36.99 4.64 -20.21
N GLU A 151 -37.51 5.23 -19.13
CA GLU A 151 -37.71 4.56 -17.82
C GLU A 151 -38.95 3.65 -17.72
N LEU A 152 -39.85 3.65 -18.70
CA LEU A 152 -41.02 2.75 -18.70
C LEU A 152 -40.76 1.35 -19.31
N VAL A 153 -39.50 1.02 -19.61
CA VAL A 153 -39.11 -0.32 -20.10
C VAL A 153 -38.28 -1.13 -19.08
N ASP A 154 -37.88 -0.56 -17.95
CA ASP A 154 -37.10 -1.29 -16.94
C ASP A 154 -37.91 -1.53 -15.66
N GLU A 155 -38.42 -2.76 -15.51
CA GLU A 155 -39.07 -3.22 -14.28
C GLU A 155 -38.11 -3.06 -13.08
N LYS A 156 -38.59 -2.38 -12.04
CA LYS A 156 -37.89 -2.00 -10.80
C LYS A 156 -37.04 -3.14 -10.20
N LYS A 157 -35.71 -3.02 -10.30
CA LYS A 157 -34.74 -3.80 -9.50
C LYS A 157 -34.33 -3.01 -8.23
N ALA A 158 -34.12 -3.71 -7.12
CA ALA A 158 -33.81 -3.12 -5.81
C ALA A 158 -32.55 -2.24 -5.84
N SER A 159 -32.57 -1.11 -5.13
CA SER A 159 -31.43 -0.20 -5.00
C SER A 159 -30.31 -0.84 -4.20
N MET A 160 -29.12 -0.94 -4.79
CA MET A 160 -27.93 -1.46 -4.11
C MET A 160 -27.46 -0.54 -2.99
N LYS A 161 -26.86 -1.12 -1.95
CA LYS A 161 -26.14 -0.35 -0.91
C LYS A 161 -24.84 0.22 -1.47
N THR A 162 -24.44 1.37 -0.94
CA THR A 162 -23.29 2.13 -1.45
C THR A 162 -21.97 1.61 -0.89
N ALA A 163 -20.85 1.95 -1.56
CA ALA A 163 -19.51 1.61 -1.07
C ALA A 163 -19.27 2.12 0.37
N ASP A 164 -19.84 3.27 0.73
CA ASP A 164 -19.78 3.84 2.08
C ASP A 164 -20.41 2.96 3.14
N ASP A 165 -21.50 2.28 2.79
CA ASP A 165 -22.20 1.39 3.72
C ASP A 165 -21.36 0.14 3.99
N VAL A 166 -20.64 -0.36 2.98
CA VAL A 166 -19.72 -1.50 3.11
C VAL A 166 -18.50 -1.11 3.95
N ILE A 167 -17.89 0.05 3.70
CA ILE A 167 -16.75 0.57 4.47
C ILE A 167 -17.10 0.68 5.94
N LYS A 168 -18.26 1.29 6.25
CA LYS A 168 -18.76 1.37 7.63
C LYS A 168 -18.94 -0.04 8.19
N ARG A 169 -19.60 -0.93 7.47
CA ARG A 169 -19.83 -2.29 7.99
C ARG A 169 -18.54 -3.00 8.40
N ILE A 170 -17.46 -2.86 7.62
CA ILE A 170 -16.14 -3.45 7.93
C ILE A 170 -15.49 -2.71 9.12
N LEU A 171 -15.51 -1.38 9.16
CA LEU A 171 -14.92 -0.60 10.26
C LEU A 171 -15.58 -0.86 11.61
N TRP A 172 -16.90 -0.99 11.64
CA TRP A 172 -17.68 -1.10 12.88
C TRP A 172 -17.87 -2.54 13.38
N ASP A 173 -17.48 -3.57 12.60
CA ASP A 173 -17.63 -4.96 13.01
C ASP A 173 -16.38 -5.50 13.70
N SER A 174 -16.46 -5.71 15.01
CA SER A 174 -15.33 -6.20 15.82
C SER A 174 -15.03 -7.69 15.63
N LYS A 175 -15.89 -8.44 14.92
CA LYS A 175 -15.68 -9.88 14.66
C LYS A 175 -14.90 -10.15 13.36
N LEU A 176 -14.71 -9.12 12.55
CA LEU A 176 -14.04 -9.21 11.26
C LEU A 176 -12.65 -8.62 11.38
N CYS A 177 -11.63 -9.33 10.90
CA CYS A 177 -10.27 -8.81 10.87
C CYS A 177 -10.12 -7.85 9.70
N HIS A 178 -9.84 -6.58 9.96
CA HIS A 178 -9.74 -5.52 8.93
C HIS A 178 -8.63 -5.81 7.90
N ASP A 179 -7.61 -6.57 8.29
CA ASP A 179 -6.48 -6.97 7.42
C ASP A 179 -6.89 -8.02 6.36
N ASP A 180 -8.00 -8.72 6.56
CA ASP A 180 -8.49 -9.72 5.59
C ASP A 180 -9.30 -9.07 4.44
N PHE A 181 -9.48 -7.74 4.44
CA PHE A 181 -10.24 -7.03 3.41
C PHE A 181 -9.35 -6.28 2.43
N LEU A 182 -9.68 -6.41 1.15
CA LEU A 182 -9.06 -5.71 0.03
C LEU A 182 -10.09 -4.80 -0.66
N VAL A 183 -9.62 -3.66 -1.17
CA VAL A 183 -10.45 -2.67 -1.85
C VAL A 183 -9.90 -2.43 -3.26
N GLY A 184 -10.73 -2.71 -4.26
CA GLY A 184 -10.48 -2.37 -5.66
C GLY A 184 -11.01 -0.98 -5.98
N TYR A 185 -10.15 -0.06 -6.43
CA TYR A 185 -10.51 1.31 -6.78
C TYR A 185 -9.82 1.79 -8.06
N ILE A 186 -10.47 2.68 -8.81
CA ILE A 186 -9.88 3.31 -10.00
C ILE A 186 -9.11 4.56 -9.58
N ASP A 187 -7.79 4.51 -9.66
CA ASP A 187 -6.94 5.68 -9.58
C ASP A 187 -6.99 6.54 -10.86
N ARG A 188 -6.75 7.85 -10.73
CA ARG A 188 -6.80 8.80 -11.85
C ARG A 188 -5.71 8.56 -12.89
N PHE A 189 -4.56 8.04 -12.46
CA PHE A 189 -3.35 7.94 -13.28
C PHE A 189 -2.99 6.49 -13.59
N THR A 190 -3.23 5.56 -12.66
CA THR A 190 -2.81 4.15 -12.80
C THR A 190 -3.94 3.16 -13.08
N GLY A 191 -5.19 3.62 -13.16
CA GLY A 191 -6.35 2.75 -13.42
C GLY A 191 -6.79 1.94 -12.21
N LEU A 192 -7.36 0.75 -12.41
CA LEU A 192 -7.84 -0.09 -11.31
C LEU A 192 -6.67 -0.61 -10.47
N GLN A 193 -6.74 -0.41 -9.16
CA GLN A 193 -5.72 -0.77 -8.18
C GLN A 193 -6.39 -1.47 -6.99
N GLU A 194 -5.71 -2.45 -6.41
CA GLU A 194 -6.13 -3.10 -5.17
C GLU A 194 -5.16 -2.74 -4.05
N LYS A 195 -5.67 -2.34 -2.89
CA LYS A 195 -4.87 -2.34 -1.65
C LYS A 195 -5.70 -2.84 -0.48
N TYR A 196 -5.01 -3.20 0.59
CA TYR A 196 -5.65 -3.57 1.85
C TYR A 196 -6.52 -2.44 2.38
N PHE A 197 -7.62 -2.84 3.02
CA PHE A 197 -8.57 -1.93 3.64
C PHE A 197 -7.90 -1.03 4.69
N THR A 198 -6.85 -1.53 5.35
CA THR A 198 -6.03 -0.80 6.33
C THR A 198 -5.04 0.18 5.72
N SER A 199 -4.73 0.06 4.44
CA SER A 199 -3.85 1.00 3.71
C SER A 199 -4.56 2.30 3.34
N PHE A 200 -5.88 2.39 3.53
CA PHE A 200 -6.67 3.58 3.21
C PHE A 200 -7.10 4.34 4.45
N SER A 201 -6.99 5.66 4.35
CA SER A 201 -7.72 6.53 5.27
C SER A 201 -9.15 6.70 4.75
N TRP A 202 -10.11 6.25 5.56
CA TRP A 202 -11.55 6.39 5.29
C TRP A 202 -12.13 7.72 5.77
N GLU A 203 -11.26 8.66 6.19
CA GLU A 203 -11.62 10.04 6.50
C GLU A 203 -11.94 10.85 5.23
N ASP A 204 -12.52 12.03 5.37
CA ASP A 204 -12.88 12.88 4.24
C ASP A 204 -11.63 13.39 3.51
N LEU A 205 -11.57 13.24 2.19
CA LEU A 205 -10.45 13.63 1.32
C LEU A 205 -9.97 15.06 1.51
N ALA A 206 -10.87 15.96 1.91
CA ALA A 206 -10.56 17.36 2.19
C ALA A 206 -9.70 17.55 3.46
N THR A 207 -9.46 16.50 4.22
CA THR A 207 -8.83 16.54 5.55
C THR A 207 -7.55 15.71 5.67
N VAL A 208 -7.20 15.01 4.60
CA VAL A 208 -6.10 14.06 4.55
C VAL A 208 -4.88 14.74 3.90
N ASP A 209 -3.73 14.72 4.58
CA ASP A 209 -2.47 15.30 4.10
C ASP A 209 -1.96 14.58 2.84
N TYR A 210 -1.09 15.23 2.06
CA TYR A 210 -0.53 14.72 0.80
C TYR A 210 0.15 13.34 0.90
N ASN A 211 0.45 12.84 2.10
CA ASN A 211 1.14 11.58 2.35
C ASN A 211 0.21 10.41 2.74
N VAL A 212 -1.10 10.61 2.81
CA VAL A 212 -2.05 9.57 3.22
C VAL A 212 -3.00 9.24 2.07
N LEU A 213 -3.06 7.96 1.72
CA LEU A 213 -3.89 7.44 0.63
C LEU A 213 -5.37 7.49 1.02
N ALA A 214 -6.05 8.56 0.63
CA ALA A 214 -7.50 8.64 0.67
C ALA A 214 -8.06 8.52 -0.75
N ILE A 215 -9.05 7.65 -0.93
CA ILE A 215 -9.70 7.44 -2.23
C ILE A 215 -11.10 8.03 -2.23
N PRO A 216 -11.47 8.80 -3.26
CA PRO A 216 -12.85 9.15 -3.50
C PRO A 216 -13.75 7.92 -3.63
N LYS A 217 -14.76 7.83 -2.76
CA LYS A 217 -15.70 6.70 -2.65
C LYS A 217 -16.37 6.31 -3.97
N HIS A 218 -16.58 7.26 -4.88
CA HIS A 218 -17.13 7.00 -6.20
C HIS A 218 -16.20 6.20 -7.13
N ARG A 219 -14.90 6.16 -6.82
CA ARG A 219 -13.86 5.40 -7.53
C ARG A 219 -13.71 3.98 -7.04
N ILE A 220 -14.34 3.61 -5.94
CA ILE A 220 -14.32 2.24 -5.44
C ILE A 220 -15.24 1.39 -6.31
N GLU A 221 -14.70 0.29 -6.83
CA GLU A 221 -15.41 -0.63 -7.70
C GLU A 221 -15.87 -1.90 -6.99
N TYR A 222 -15.05 -2.46 -6.09
CA TYR A 222 -15.39 -3.65 -5.33
C TYR A 222 -14.65 -3.76 -3.99
N PHE A 223 -15.19 -4.60 -3.11
CA PHE A 223 -14.57 -5.06 -1.88
C PHE A 223 -14.43 -6.58 -1.94
N LYS A 224 -13.30 -7.08 -1.44
CA LYS A 224 -12.94 -8.50 -1.41
C LYS A 224 -12.56 -8.88 0.02
N TYR A 225 -13.00 -10.04 0.49
CA TYR A 225 -12.58 -10.63 1.76
C TYR A 225 -11.77 -11.88 1.44
N LYS A 226 -10.48 -11.87 1.78
CA LYS A 226 -9.49 -12.86 1.33
C LYS A 226 -9.57 -13.03 -0.20
N ASP A 227 -10.14 -14.15 -0.65
CA ASP A 227 -10.29 -14.47 -2.07
C ASP A 227 -11.71 -14.29 -2.65
N VAL A 228 -12.69 -13.90 -1.82
CA VAL A 228 -14.09 -13.79 -2.24
C VAL A 228 -14.53 -12.34 -2.42
N ILE A 229 -15.08 -12.01 -3.60
CA ILE A 229 -15.70 -10.70 -3.83
C ILE A 229 -16.99 -10.61 -3.03
N ILE A 230 -17.00 -9.72 -2.04
CA ILE A 230 -18.15 -9.52 -1.15
C ILE A 230 -19.09 -8.42 -1.66
N TRP A 231 -18.58 -7.45 -2.40
CA TRP A 231 -19.39 -6.37 -2.96
C TRP A 231 -18.76 -5.85 -4.24
N HIS A 232 -19.55 -5.66 -5.30
CA HIS A 232 -19.06 -5.11 -6.57
C HIS A 232 -20.10 -4.18 -7.20
N LYS A 233 -19.69 -2.94 -7.44
CA LYS A 233 -20.50 -1.85 -8.01
C LYS A 233 -21.01 -2.14 -9.41
N THR A 234 -20.14 -2.60 -10.31
CA THR A 234 -20.46 -2.81 -11.74
C THR A 234 -21.19 -4.12 -11.98
N LYS A 235 -20.73 -5.22 -11.36
CA LYS A 235 -21.37 -6.55 -11.43
C LYS A 235 -22.62 -6.68 -10.56
N LYS A 236 -22.99 -5.63 -9.83
CA LYS A 236 -24.12 -5.57 -8.89
C LYS A 236 -24.16 -6.71 -7.85
N ILE A 237 -23.00 -7.04 -7.29
CA ILE A 237 -22.86 -8.09 -6.25
C ILE A 237 -22.96 -7.42 -4.87
N ASP A 238 -23.81 -7.94 -3.98
CA ASP A 238 -23.95 -7.50 -2.59
C ASP A 238 -24.10 -8.71 -1.65
N ASN A 239 -22.98 -9.37 -1.37
CA ASN A 239 -22.88 -10.44 -0.37
C ASN A 239 -22.57 -9.88 1.03
N VAL A 240 -22.52 -8.56 1.18
CA VAL A 240 -22.33 -7.88 2.47
C VAL A 240 -23.65 -7.77 3.22
N PHE A 241 -24.72 -7.43 2.50
CA PHE A 241 -26.02 -7.17 3.08
C PHE A 241 -27.16 -8.00 2.47
N GLY A 242 -26.90 -8.74 1.40
CA GLY A 242 -27.88 -9.59 0.72
C GLY A 242 -29.02 -8.81 0.05
N SER A 243 -28.83 -7.51 -0.24
CA SER A 243 -29.90 -6.60 -0.65
C SER A 243 -30.40 -6.83 -2.09
N LEU A 244 -29.72 -7.68 -2.87
CA LEU A 244 -29.99 -7.96 -4.28
C LEU A 244 -30.43 -9.40 -4.56
N GLY A 245 -30.78 -10.16 -3.52
CA GLY A 245 -31.31 -11.52 -3.67
C GLY A 245 -30.29 -12.65 -3.49
N SER A 246 -29.00 -12.35 -3.28
CA SER A 246 -28.13 -13.31 -2.60
C SER A 246 -28.54 -13.30 -1.12
N LYS A 247 -29.10 -14.40 -0.63
CA LYS A 247 -29.43 -14.54 0.80
C LYS A 247 -28.17 -14.73 1.67
N LEU A 248 -27.02 -14.32 1.17
CA LEU A 248 -25.70 -14.51 1.76
C LEU A 248 -25.30 -13.20 2.43
N THR A 249 -25.08 -13.26 3.73
CA THR A 249 -24.53 -12.18 4.53
C THR A 249 -23.01 -12.36 4.67
N MET A 250 -22.29 -11.32 5.11
CA MET A 250 -20.84 -11.44 5.33
C MET A 250 -20.46 -12.61 6.25
N TYR A 251 -21.30 -12.95 7.22
CA TYR A 251 -21.05 -14.10 8.10
C TYR A 251 -21.25 -15.43 7.38
N ASP A 252 -22.21 -15.52 6.44
CA ASP A 252 -22.39 -16.72 5.62
C ASP A 252 -21.23 -16.89 4.65
N VAL A 253 -20.63 -15.79 4.16
CA VAL A 253 -19.42 -15.85 3.33
C VAL A 253 -18.22 -16.33 4.15
N VAL A 254 -18.06 -15.85 5.38
CA VAL A 254 -17.01 -16.31 6.30
C VAL A 254 -17.21 -17.77 6.70
N GLU A 255 -18.44 -18.17 7.06
CA GLU A 255 -18.77 -19.53 7.49
C GLU A 255 -18.72 -20.53 6.32
N ASN A 256 -19.13 -20.14 5.11
CA ASN A 256 -18.94 -20.98 3.93
C ASN A 256 -17.47 -21.14 3.58
N TYR A 257 -16.65 -20.08 3.72
CA TYR A 257 -15.20 -20.19 3.53
C TYR A 257 -14.56 -21.16 4.53
N GLU A 258 -15.00 -21.14 5.80
CA GLU A 258 -14.54 -22.08 6.83
C GLU A 258 -15.02 -23.52 6.57
N LYS A 259 -16.28 -23.71 6.15
CA LYS A 259 -16.84 -25.04 5.83
C LYS A 259 -16.28 -25.66 4.54
N GLU A 260 -16.01 -24.84 3.52
CA GLU A 260 -15.38 -25.31 2.28
C GLU A 260 -13.97 -25.81 2.59
N LYS A 261 -13.24 -25.10 3.46
CA LYS A 261 -11.94 -25.52 3.98
C LYS A 261 -12.03 -26.87 4.73
N GLU A 262 -12.98 -27.04 5.64
CA GLU A 262 -13.18 -28.31 6.36
C GLU A 262 -13.59 -29.48 5.44
N LYS A 263 -14.34 -29.22 4.36
CA LYS A 263 -14.71 -30.24 3.36
C LYS A 263 -13.53 -30.65 2.48
N GLN A 264 -12.70 -29.69 2.08
CA GLN A 264 -11.46 -29.94 1.35
C GLN A 264 -10.51 -30.81 2.18
N GLU A 265 -10.41 -30.54 3.49
CA GLU A 265 -9.63 -31.35 4.45
C GLU A 265 -10.19 -32.79 4.60
N MET A 266 -11.51 -32.99 4.50
CA MET A 266 -12.13 -34.32 4.69
C MET A 266 -12.14 -35.18 3.41
N GLN A 267 -12.11 -34.58 2.21
CA GLN A 267 -12.00 -35.30 0.93
C GLN A 267 -10.57 -35.82 0.67
N GLN A 268 -9.55 -35.16 1.22
CA GLN A 268 -8.15 -35.65 1.18
C GLN A 268 -7.96 -36.99 1.91
N ILE A 269 -8.82 -37.36 2.86
CA ILE A 269 -8.67 -38.59 3.66
C ILE A 269 -9.16 -39.86 2.91
N CYS A 270 -10.08 -39.75 1.94
CA CYS A 270 -10.69 -40.92 1.29
C CYS A 270 -10.16 -41.27 -0.12
N GLY A 271 -9.32 -40.44 -0.73
CA GLY A 271 -8.87 -40.58 -2.13
C GLY A 271 -7.80 -41.66 -2.40
N SER A 272 -7.14 -42.21 -1.38
CA SER A 272 -6.06 -43.19 -1.57
C SER A 272 -6.59 -44.63 -1.77
N LYS A 273 -7.17 -44.94 -2.94
CA LYS A 273 -7.22 -46.29 -3.56
C LYS A 273 -7.98 -46.27 -4.90
N ASN A 274 -7.25 -46.17 -6.02
CA ASN A 274 -7.23 -47.18 -7.10
C ASN A 274 -6.37 -46.74 -8.31
N ILE A 275 -5.76 -47.75 -8.92
CA ILE A 275 -4.76 -47.75 -10.00
C ILE A 275 -5.44 -48.03 -11.34
N SER A 276 -5.04 -47.34 -12.43
CA SER A 276 -4.44 -47.92 -13.66
C SER A 276 -4.71 -47.13 -14.96
N ALA A 277 -3.61 -46.77 -15.65
CA ALA A 277 -3.33 -46.78 -17.09
C ALA A 277 -4.35 -46.25 -18.12
N THR A 278 -3.92 -45.30 -18.97
CA THR A 278 -3.58 -45.48 -20.40
C THR A 278 -2.98 -44.21 -21.02
N GLU A 279 -2.19 -44.43 -22.08
CA GLU A 279 -1.39 -43.50 -22.89
C GLU A 279 -2.24 -42.55 -23.77
N GLU A 280 -1.69 -41.37 -24.12
CA GLU A 280 -1.47 -40.88 -25.51
C GLU A 280 -1.34 -39.33 -25.63
N GLU A 281 -0.27 -38.93 -26.32
CA GLU A 281 -0.09 -37.84 -27.30
C GLU A 281 -0.18 -36.32 -26.97
N GLN A 282 0.96 -35.66 -27.24
CA GLN A 282 1.19 -34.41 -28.00
C GLN A 282 0.49 -33.10 -27.59
N ASN A 283 1.28 -32.18 -27.02
CA ASN A 283 1.65 -30.89 -27.65
C ASN A 283 2.51 -30.08 -26.66
N ASP A 284 3.83 -30.06 -26.87
CA ASP A 284 4.75 -29.19 -26.13
C ASP A 284 4.76 -27.79 -26.77
N ASP A 285 4.06 -26.85 -26.12
CA ASP A 285 4.33 -25.42 -26.26
C ASP A 285 4.52 -24.86 -24.85
N SER A 286 5.71 -25.07 -24.30
CA SER A 286 6.11 -24.59 -22.97
C SER A 286 6.61 -23.14 -23.08
N SER A 287 5.70 -22.17 -22.91
CA SER A 287 6.11 -20.79 -22.65
C SER A 287 6.59 -20.67 -21.21
N ASP A 288 7.87 -20.93 -20.98
CA ASP A 288 8.57 -20.65 -19.74
C ASP A 288 8.59 -19.13 -19.50
N ASP A 289 7.78 -18.66 -18.55
CA ASP A 289 7.71 -17.25 -18.16
C ASP A 289 8.05 -17.07 -16.66
N ASP A 290 9.31 -17.37 -16.34
CA ASP A 290 9.92 -17.09 -15.03
C ASP A 290 10.56 -15.69 -15.03
N SER A 291 9.75 -14.66 -14.73
CA SER A 291 10.25 -13.30 -14.45
C SER A 291 9.48 -12.66 -13.29
N ASP A 292 9.62 -13.23 -12.10
CA ASP A 292 9.16 -12.62 -10.85
C ASP A 292 10.27 -11.74 -10.25
N ASP A 293 10.61 -10.63 -10.90
CA ASP A 293 11.56 -9.63 -10.34
C ASP A 293 10.81 -8.46 -9.68
N GLY A 294 9.57 -8.72 -9.23
CA GLY A 294 8.73 -7.82 -8.47
C GLY A 294 8.79 -8.06 -6.97
N ILE A 295 9.96 -8.34 -6.41
CA ILE A 295 10.12 -8.67 -4.99
C ILE A 295 9.70 -7.50 -4.10
N THR A 296 8.69 -7.75 -3.26
CA THR A 296 8.16 -6.92 -2.17
C THR A 296 9.11 -7.01 -0.95
N VAL A 297 9.34 -5.94 -0.20
CA VAL A 297 10.13 -6.00 1.05
C VAL A 297 9.27 -5.57 2.22
N THR A 298 8.90 -6.51 3.09
CA THR A 298 8.27 -6.18 4.38
C THR A 298 9.37 -5.94 5.42
N VAL A 299 9.64 -4.68 5.74
CA VAL A 299 10.53 -4.32 6.85
C VAL A 299 9.73 -4.39 8.16
N GLY A 300 10.09 -5.33 9.04
CA GLY A 300 9.77 -5.23 10.47
C GLY A 300 9.34 -6.52 11.15
N ALA A 301 10.29 -7.35 11.58
CA ALA A 301 10.09 -8.26 12.70
C ALA A 301 11.38 -8.37 13.53
N GLN A 302 11.43 -7.60 14.63
CA GLN A 302 12.46 -7.76 15.65
C GLN A 302 12.34 -9.15 16.29
N ALA A 303 13.46 -9.86 16.33
CA ALA A 303 13.61 -11.14 17.00
C ALA A 303 13.20 -11.06 18.48
N ARG A 304 12.25 -11.91 18.87
CA ARG A 304 12.13 -12.38 20.25
C ARG A 304 12.43 -13.88 20.27
N SER A 305 13.55 -14.20 20.89
CA SER A 305 14.03 -15.54 21.20
C SER A 305 13.06 -16.26 22.14
N GLY A 306 12.77 -17.54 21.85
CA GLY A 306 12.02 -18.40 22.79
C GLY A 306 11.49 -19.71 22.18
N ALA A 307 12.34 -20.73 22.19
CA ALA A 307 12.09 -22.17 22.30
C ALA A 307 10.69 -22.74 21.97
N GLY A 308 10.65 -23.73 21.07
CA GLY A 308 9.56 -24.71 20.99
C GLY A 308 9.42 -25.38 19.63
N ALA A 309 10.22 -26.41 19.37
CA ALA A 309 10.04 -27.30 18.22
C ALA A 309 8.75 -28.12 18.37
N MET A 310 7.87 -28.06 17.37
CA MET A 310 6.94 -29.14 17.02
C MET A 310 6.73 -29.17 15.51
N ASN A 311 7.11 -30.29 14.90
CA ASN A 311 6.84 -30.63 13.51
C ASN A 311 5.33 -30.82 13.30
N TYR A 312 4.78 -30.14 12.30
CA TYR A 312 3.55 -30.56 11.62
C TYR A 312 3.83 -30.46 10.12
N ASP A 313 3.91 -31.63 9.47
CA ASP A 313 3.93 -31.76 8.02
C ASP A 313 2.62 -31.21 7.46
N ILE A 314 2.71 -30.16 6.64
CA ILE A 314 1.59 -29.57 5.90
C ILE A 314 1.72 -30.03 4.44
N SER A 315 0.79 -30.88 4.02
CA SER A 315 0.57 -31.21 2.61
C SER A 315 -0.25 -30.10 1.96
N ASP A 316 0.43 -29.15 1.33
CA ASP A 316 -0.15 -28.15 0.44
C ASP A 316 -0.50 -28.81 -0.92
N GLU A 317 -1.75 -29.26 -1.09
CA GLU A 317 -2.37 -29.30 -2.41
C GLU A 317 -3.01 -27.93 -2.64
N GLU A 318 -2.29 -27.03 -3.31
CA GLU A 318 -2.91 -25.83 -3.87
C GLU A 318 -3.83 -26.26 -5.02
N MET A 319 -5.12 -26.05 -4.80
CA MET A 319 -6.14 -25.99 -5.84
C MET A 319 -5.71 -24.98 -6.90
N ILE A 320 -5.76 -25.45 -8.14
CA ILE A 320 -5.76 -24.62 -9.34
C ILE A 320 -7.04 -23.78 -9.27
N ASP A 321 -6.94 -22.48 -9.00
CA ASP A 321 -8.01 -21.53 -9.35
C ASP A 321 -7.93 -21.28 -10.86
N GLU A 322 -8.48 -22.24 -11.61
CA GLU A 322 -9.15 -21.96 -12.87
C GLU A 322 -10.37 -21.07 -12.55
N GLU A 323 -10.48 -19.92 -13.23
CA GLU A 323 -11.56 -18.91 -13.16
C GLU A 323 -11.36 -17.65 -12.26
N ASP A 324 -10.30 -16.86 -12.50
CA ASP A 324 -10.34 -15.38 -12.30
C ASP A 324 -10.30 -14.64 -13.66
N ASP A 325 -11.43 -14.66 -14.37
CA ASP A 325 -11.66 -13.88 -15.61
C ASP A 325 -11.80 -12.36 -15.36
N SER A 326 -11.28 -11.81 -14.24
CA SER A 326 -11.44 -10.41 -13.88
C SER A 326 -10.24 -9.50 -14.22
N TYR A 327 -9.13 -10.05 -14.69
CA TYR A 327 -8.02 -9.29 -15.27
C TYR A 327 -7.62 -9.87 -16.62
N ASP A 328 -7.77 -9.09 -17.68
CA ASP A 328 -7.31 -9.47 -19.01
C ASP A 328 -5.79 -9.75 -18.97
N PRO A 329 -5.34 -11.00 -19.25
CA PRO A 329 -3.94 -11.40 -19.24
C PRO A 329 -3.04 -10.48 -20.08
N TYR A 330 -3.62 -9.81 -21.08
CA TYR A 330 -2.95 -8.83 -21.92
C TYR A 330 -2.31 -7.69 -21.11
N TRP A 331 -3.00 -7.13 -20.12
CA TRP A 331 -2.49 -5.96 -19.37
C TRP A 331 -1.49 -6.35 -18.28
N ARG A 332 -1.63 -7.54 -17.68
CA ARG A 332 -0.63 -8.09 -16.74
C ARG A 332 0.73 -8.26 -17.42
N ASN A 333 0.73 -8.73 -18.67
CA ASN A 333 1.97 -8.92 -19.43
C ASN A 333 2.53 -7.60 -19.99
N LYS A 334 1.66 -6.65 -20.37
CA LYS A 334 2.09 -5.38 -20.97
C LYS A 334 2.77 -4.42 -20.00
N MET A 335 2.36 -4.41 -18.73
CA MET A 335 2.93 -3.52 -17.71
C MET A 335 4.04 -4.16 -16.88
N ARG A 336 4.44 -5.39 -17.20
CA ARG A 336 5.53 -6.08 -16.52
C ARG A 336 6.87 -5.49 -16.96
N PRO A 337 7.86 -5.39 -16.06
CA PRO A 337 9.22 -5.08 -16.48
C PRO A 337 9.75 -6.18 -17.40
N ASN A 338 10.47 -5.77 -18.44
CA ASN A 338 11.13 -6.66 -19.39
C ASN A 338 12.64 -6.36 -19.51
N TYR A 339 13.10 -5.26 -18.91
CA TYR A 339 14.51 -4.93 -18.78
C TYR A 339 14.80 -4.40 -17.37
N PHE A 340 16.06 -4.46 -16.96
CA PHE A 340 16.53 -3.90 -15.71
C PHE A 340 17.92 -3.30 -15.85
N LEU A 341 18.22 -2.31 -15.04
CA LEU A 341 19.58 -1.79 -14.88
C LEU A 341 20.25 -2.50 -13.72
N ALA A 342 21.46 -2.98 -13.93
CA ALA A 342 22.18 -3.79 -12.97
C ALA A 342 23.64 -3.38 -12.82
N LEU A 343 24.11 -3.41 -11.57
CA LEU A 343 25.54 -3.50 -11.26
C LEU A 343 25.94 -4.98 -11.33
N ARG A 344 26.82 -5.34 -12.25
CA ARG A 344 27.38 -6.69 -12.33
C ARG A 344 28.40 -6.89 -11.22
N VAL A 345 28.32 -8.03 -10.56
CA VAL A 345 29.29 -8.42 -9.54
C VAL A 345 30.49 -9.08 -10.22
N THR A 346 31.63 -8.42 -10.13
CA THR A 346 32.89 -8.81 -10.78
C THR A 346 33.92 -9.33 -9.79
N ASP A 347 33.80 -8.96 -8.51
CA ASP A 347 34.72 -9.38 -7.45
C ASP A 347 34.75 -10.90 -7.27
N GLU A 348 35.95 -11.50 -7.34
CA GLU A 348 36.13 -12.94 -7.32
C GLU A 348 35.82 -13.55 -5.94
N GLU A 349 36.08 -12.81 -4.86
CA GLU A 349 35.81 -13.27 -3.49
C GLU A 349 34.30 -13.35 -3.24
N VAL A 350 33.55 -12.34 -3.67
CA VAL A 350 32.08 -12.35 -3.60
C VAL A 350 31.49 -13.51 -4.40
N ARG A 351 31.96 -13.73 -5.63
CA ARG A 351 31.44 -14.80 -6.51
C ARG A 351 31.73 -16.18 -5.92
N LYS A 352 32.95 -16.40 -5.43
CA LYS A 352 33.36 -17.66 -4.79
C LYS A 352 32.58 -17.93 -3.50
N THR A 353 32.40 -16.93 -2.65
CA THR A 353 31.67 -17.10 -1.39
C THR A 353 30.17 -17.35 -1.64
N SER A 354 29.62 -16.75 -2.69
CA SER A 354 28.25 -17.01 -3.15
C SER A 354 28.07 -18.46 -3.60
N GLU A 355 29.00 -18.98 -4.41
CA GLU A 355 28.99 -20.36 -4.87
C GLU A 355 29.08 -21.34 -3.69
N GLN A 356 29.98 -21.10 -2.72
CA GLN A 356 30.09 -21.94 -1.52
C GLN A 356 28.81 -22.00 -0.69
N LEU A 357 28.07 -20.89 -0.59
CA LEU A 357 26.79 -20.89 0.11
C LEU A 357 25.70 -21.63 -0.71
N GLN A 358 25.70 -21.48 -2.03
CA GLN A 358 24.81 -22.23 -2.91
C GLN A 358 25.08 -23.74 -2.79
N ASP A 359 26.34 -24.16 -2.75
CA ASP A 359 26.75 -25.56 -2.57
C ASP A 359 26.20 -26.13 -1.26
N ILE A 360 26.28 -25.40 -0.14
CA ILE A 360 25.71 -25.82 1.15
C ILE A 360 24.19 -26.04 1.03
N ILE A 361 23.49 -25.15 0.31
CA ILE A 361 22.05 -25.31 0.08
C ILE A 361 21.77 -26.55 -0.77
N LEU A 362 22.54 -26.76 -1.83
CA LEU A 362 22.38 -27.88 -2.76
C LEU A 362 22.78 -29.23 -2.16
N GLU A 363 23.69 -29.26 -1.20
CA GLU A 363 23.99 -30.47 -0.42
C GLU A 363 22.75 -30.97 0.37
N HIS A 364 21.90 -30.05 0.83
CA HIS A 364 20.66 -30.37 1.54
C HIS A 364 19.47 -30.53 0.58
N GLU A 365 19.41 -29.72 -0.47
CA GLU A 365 18.31 -29.64 -1.43
C GLU A 365 18.82 -29.71 -2.90
N PRO A 366 19.31 -30.88 -3.37
CA PRO A 366 19.91 -31.02 -4.70
C PRO A 366 18.97 -30.67 -5.86
N GLN A 367 17.66 -30.75 -5.62
CA GLN A 367 16.60 -30.44 -6.57
C GLN A 367 16.49 -28.95 -6.93
N PHE A 368 17.14 -28.06 -6.18
CA PHE A 368 17.20 -26.63 -6.45
C PHE A 368 18.37 -26.20 -7.35
N GLU A 369 19.06 -27.17 -7.98
CA GLU A 369 20.19 -26.90 -8.89
C GLU A 369 19.86 -25.89 -9.99
N GLU A 370 18.67 -25.97 -10.58
CA GLU A 370 18.21 -25.04 -11.64
C GLU A 370 17.74 -23.68 -11.09
N CYS A 371 17.59 -23.53 -9.78
CA CYS A 371 17.19 -22.29 -9.11
C CYS A 371 18.37 -21.37 -8.76
N ARG A 372 19.61 -21.83 -8.94
CA ARG A 372 20.80 -21.05 -8.57
C ARG A 372 21.05 -19.90 -9.55
N VAL A 373 21.39 -18.73 -9.02
CA VAL A 373 21.95 -17.66 -9.83
C VAL A 373 23.43 -17.95 -10.02
N LEU A 374 23.82 -18.34 -11.24
CA LEU A 374 25.20 -18.71 -11.53
C LEU A 374 26.18 -17.57 -11.20
N PRO A 375 27.43 -17.87 -10.80
CA PRO A 375 28.38 -16.84 -10.40
C PRO A 375 28.61 -15.74 -11.44
N HIS A 376 28.47 -16.04 -12.73
CA HIS A 376 28.60 -15.06 -13.81
C HIS A 376 27.34 -14.22 -14.05
N ASN A 377 26.19 -14.58 -13.49
CA ASN A 377 24.92 -13.83 -13.48
C ASN A 377 24.70 -13.01 -12.21
N LEU A 378 25.57 -13.13 -11.20
CA LEU A 378 25.43 -12.34 -9.96
C LEU A 378 25.45 -10.85 -10.28
N HIS A 379 24.42 -10.16 -9.79
CA HIS A 379 24.19 -8.74 -10.03
C HIS A 379 23.37 -8.13 -8.90
N ILE A 380 23.35 -6.80 -8.85
CA ILE A 380 22.47 -6.01 -8.00
C ILE A 380 21.60 -5.16 -8.90
N THR A 381 20.29 -5.39 -8.88
CA THR A 381 19.31 -4.66 -9.68
C THR A 381 19.11 -3.26 -9.12
N LEU A 382 19.33 -2.23 -9.93
CA LEU A 382 19.22 -0.81 -9.57
C LEU A 382 17.80 -0.28 -9.82
N CYS A 383 17.19 -0.64 -10.95
CA CYS A 383 15.80 -0.36 -11.27
C CYS A 383 15.31 -1.26 -12.41
N THR A 384 14.00 -1.41 -12.56
CA THR A 384 13.37 -2.15 -13.65
C THR A 384 12.62 -1.20 -14.58
N VAL A 385 12.63 -1.52 -15.88
CA VAL A 385 12.10 -0.65 -16.94
C VAL A 385 11.27 -1.44 -17.96
N GLY A 386 10.37 -0.72 -18.61
CA GLY A 386 9.52 -1.21 -19.69
C GLY A 386 9.98 -0.73 -21.06
N LEU A 387 10.56 -1.63 -21.85
CA LEU A 387 11.06 -1.37 -23.21
C LEU A 387 10.44 -2.38 -24.19
N ASP A 388 9.19 -2.14 -24.58
CA ASP A 388 8.36 -3.07 -25.36
C ASP A 388 8.70 -3.07 -26.86
N THR A 389 9.46 -2.08 -27.33
CA THR A 389 9.80 -1.88 -28.75
C THR A 389 11.30 -1.73 -28.97
N PRO A 390 11.84 -2.15 -30.13
CA PRO A 390 13.25 -1.92 -30.48
C PRO A 390 13.66 -0.44 -30.41
N GLU A 391 12.74 0.46 -30.76
CA GLU A 391 12.95 1.91 -30.68
C GLU A 391 13.12 2.38 -29.23
N GLN A 392 12.33 1.86 -28.29
CA GLN A 392 12.50 2.15 -26.86
C GLN A 392 13.81 1.61 -26.31
N ILE A 393 14.25 0.42 -26.73
CA ILE A 393 15.54 -0.15 -26.34
C ILE A 393 16.68 0.75 -26.81
N ALA A 394 16.66 1.15 -28.09
CA ALA A 394 17.65 2.04 -28.67
C ALA A 394 17.68 3.41 -27.97
N HIS A 395 16.50 4.00 -27.73
CA HIS A 395 16.35 5.27 -27.01
C HIS A 395 16.93 5.20 -25.59
N CYS A 396 16.55 4.18 -24.82
CA CYS A 396 17.08 3.99 -23.46
C CYS A 396 18.61 3.84 -23.47
N ALA A 397 19.16 3.07 -24.42
CA ALA A 397 20.61 2.92 -24.58
C ALA A 397 21.31 4.24 -24.92
N GLU A 398 20.72 5.10 -25.76
CA GLU A 398 21.24 6.43 -26.07
C GLU A 398 21.18 7.37 -24.88
N VAL A 399 20.06 7.39 -24.15
CA VAL A 399 19.89 8.16 -22.91
C VAL A 399 20.95 7.76 -21.88
N LEU A 400 21.17 6.47 -21.65
CA LEU A 400 22.18 5.99 -20.71
C LEU A 400 23.59 6.43 -21.10
N LYS A 401 23.95 6.38 -22.40
CA LYS A 401 25.24 6.88 -22.90
C LYS A 401 25.40 8.39 -22.70
N LYS A 402 24.33 9.16 -22.89
CA LYS A 402 24.31 10.62 -22.67
C LYS A 402 24.48 10.95 -21.19
N LEU A 403 23.81 10.20 -20.31
CA LEU A 403 23.86 10.40 -18.85
C LEU A 403 25.18 9.91 -18.23
N HIS A 404 25.96 9.08 -18.93
CA HIS A 404 27.18 8.48 -18.41
C HIS A 404 28.11 9.49 -17.71
N GLY A 405 28.44 10.60 -18.37
CA GLY A 405 29.34 11.61 -17.79
C GLY A 405 28.79 12.30 -16.54
N GLU A 406 27.47 12.45 -16.45
CA GLU A 406 26.78 13.00 -15.28
C GLU A 406 26.75 11.99 -14.13
N LEU A 407 26.39 10.74 -14.41
CA LEU A 407 26.39 9.64 -13.44
C LEU A 407 27.80 9.39 -12.87
N SER A 408 28.85 9.53 -13.69
CA SER A 408 30.25 9.43 -13.23
C SER A 408 30.65 10.52 -12.22
N THR A 409 29.85 11.57 -12.03
CA THR A 409 30.11 12.58 -10.99
C THR A 409 29.68 12.12 -9.59
N PHE A 410 28.73 11.19 -9.52
CA PHE A 410 28.27 10.56 -8.28
C PHE A 410 29.20 9.45 -7.81
N VAL A 411 29.95 8.83 -8.72
CA VAL A 411 30.94 7.80 -8.36
C VAL A 411 32.21 8.49 -7.82
N PRO A 412 32.63 8.20 -6.57
CA PRO A 412 33.79 8.86 -5.97
C PRO A 412 35.06 8.67 -6.80
N LYS A 413 35.67 9.78 -7.22
CA LYS A 413 36.91 9.81 -8.02
C LYS A 413 38.17 9.53 -7.21
N SER A 414 38.05 9.25 -5.90
CA SER A 414 39.20 8.95 -5.05
C SER A 414 39.91 7.68 -5.50
N VAL A 415 41.22 7.60 -5.22
CA VAL A 415 42.11 6.46 -5.56
C VAL A 415 41.60 5.11 -5.00
N ARG A 416 40.61 5.14 -4.09
CA ARG A 416 39.80 3.98 -3.70
C ARG A 416 38.35 4.40 -3.82
N LYS A 417 37.63 3.90 -4.84
CA LYS A 417 36.17 3.98 -4.91
C LYS A 417 35.58 3.39 -3.61
N VAL A 418 34.46 3.93 -3.13
CA VAL A 418 33.84 3.41 -1.90
C VAL A 418 33.22 2.05 -2.21
N PRO A 419 33.60 0.96 -1.52
CA PRO A 419 33.04 -0.36 -1.80
C PRO A 419 31.62 -0.52 -1.24
N ILE A 420 30.77 -1.22 -1.99
CA ILE A 420 29.50 -1.79 -1.55
C ILE A 420 29.82 -3.08 -0.81
N LYS A 421 29.56 -3.13 0.49
CA LYS A 421 29.77 -4.34 1.29
C LYS A 421 28.62 -5.30 1.08
N ILE A 422 28.92 -6.57 0.83
CA ILE A 422 27.91 -7.62 0.67
C ILE A 422 28.03 -8.57 1.86
N THR A 423 27.04 -8.53 2.74
CA THR A 423 27.09 -9.21 4.04
C THR A 423 25.71 -9.64 4.49
N GLY A 424 25.63 -10.83 5.06
CA GLY A 424 24.40 -11.39 5.59
C GLY A 424 23.49 -11.97 4.50
N VAL A 425 22.71 -12.97 4.90
CA VAL A 425 21.80 -13.74 4.04
C VAL A 425 20.39 -13.55 4.55
N ASP A 426 19.45 -13.36 3.63
CA ASP A 426 18.04 -13.23 3.95
C ASP A 426 17.18 -13.78 2.82
N GLN A 427 15.87 -13.72 3.00
CA GLN A 427 14.90 -14.26 2.06
C GLN A 427 13.73 -13.32 1.77
N PHE A 428 13.28 -13.30 0.52
CA PHE A 428 12.05 -12.64 0.09
C PHE A 428 10.97 -13.67 -0.24
N PHE A 429 9.74 -13.47 0.28
CA PHE A 429 8.58 -14.36 0.08
C PHE A 429 8.85 -15.85 0.34
N ASN A 430 9.89 -16.14 1.13
CA ASN A 430 10.50 -17.46 1.25
C ASN A 430 11.00 -18.08 -0.08
N ARG A 431 10.85 -17.44 -1.25
CA ARG A 431 11.24 -18.03 -2.56
C ARG A 431 12.62 -17.63 -3.02
N VAL A 432 13.10 -16.46 -2.57
CA VAL A 432 14.34 -15.88 -3.09
C VAL A 432 15.32 -15.70 -1.96
N VAL A 433 16.45 -16.41 -2.02
CA VAL A 433 17.57 -16.25 -1.10
C VAL A 433 18.54 -15.23 -1.68
N TYR A 434 18.90 -14.22 -0.90
CA TYR A 434 19.74 -13.13 -1.35
C TYR A 434 20.76 -12.70 -0.29
N ALA A 435 21.85 -12.07 -0.74
CA ALA A 435 22.81 -11.40 0.12
C ALA A 435 22.50 -9.90 0.19
N LYS A 436 22.58 -9.31 1.40
CA LYS A 436 22.31 -7.86 1.58
C LYS A 436 23.48 -7.05 1.05
N ALA A 437 23.20 -6.02 0.26
CA ALA A 437 24.21 -5.11 -0.24
C ALA A 437 24.08 -3.75 0.45
N GLN A 438 25.12 -3.33 1.17
CA GLN A 438 25.13 -2.06 1.89
C GLN A 438 25.61 -0.95 0.96
N PHE A 439 24.67 -0.19 0.41
CA PHE A 439 24.98 0.95 -0.45
C PHE A 439 25.30 2.18 0.41
N PRO A 440 26.48 2.81 0.21
CA PRO A 440 26.73 4.17 0.68
C PRO A 440 25.70 5.15 0.11
N GLN A 441 25.44 6.24 0.83
CA GLN A 441 24.44 7.26 0.44
C GLN A 441 24.68 7.80 -0.98
N GLU A 442 25.94 8.00 -1.37
CA GLU A 442 26.31 8.49 -2.71
C GLU A 442 25.81 7.59 -3.85
N TYR A 443 25.77 6.27 -3.65
CA TYR A 443 25.22 5.34 -4.64
C TYR A 443 23.70 5.23 -4.57
N LEU A 444 23.08 5.48 -3.43
CA LEU A 444 21.62 5.63 -3.35
C LEU A 444 21.18 6.87 -4.13
N ASP A 445 21.86 8.00 -3.93
CA ASP A 445 21.62 9.25 -4.65
C ASP A 445 21.85 9.07 -6.17
N LEU A 446 22.87 8.27 -6.57
CA LEU A 446 23.10 7.90 -7.96
C LEU A 446 21.89 7.16 -8.56
N VAL A 447 21.34 6.17 -7.85
CA VAL A 447 20.19 5.38 -8.32
C VAL A 447 18.93 6.26 -8.42
N ASP A 448 18.68 7.12 -7.44
CA ASP A 448 17.55 8.05 -7.49
C ASP A 448 17.67 9.04 -8.65
N HIS A 449 18.87 9.59 -8.87
CA HIS A 449 19.16 10.49 -9.97
C HIS A 449 19.02 9.79 -11.34
N LEU A 450 19.50 8.55 -11.45
CA LEU A 450 19.33 7.71 -12.64
C LEU A 450 17.85 7.53 -12.97
N LYS A 451 17.02 7.14 -11.99
CA LYS A 451 15.58 6.95 -12.18
C LYS A 451 14.90 8.25 -12.63
N LEU A 452 15.22 9.37 -11.99
CA LEU A 452 14.68 10.68 -12.34
C LEU A 452 15.03 11.08 -13.78
N CYS A 453 16.29 10.92 -14.19
CA CYS A 453 16.74 11.25 -15.54
C CYS A 453 16.09 10.35 -16.60
N LEU A 454 15.96 9.05 -16.34
CA LEU A 454 15.26 8.13 -17.24
C LEU A 454 13.79 8.51 -17.42
N GLN A 455 13.09 8.81 -16.32
CA GLN A 455 11.70 9.28 -16.36
C GLN A 455 11.55 10.59 -17.15
N ASN A 456 12.46 11.54 -16.94
CA ASN A 456 12.46 12.82 -17.67
C ASN A 456 12.69 12.66 -19.18
N GLU A 457 13.45 11.64 -19.59
CA GLU A 457 13.69 11.29 -21.00
C GLU A 457 12.59 10.34 -21.54
N GLY A 458 11.52 10.08 -20.78
CA GLY A 458 10.36 9.30 -21.21
C GLY A 458 10.54 7.79 -21.16
N VAL A 459 11.55 7.29 -20.44
CA VAL A 459 11.72 5.85 -20.17
C VAL A 459 10.79 5.44 -19.03
N GLU A 460 9.99 4.40 -19.26
CA GLU A 460 9.03 3.90 -18.28
C GLU A 460 9.74 3.06 -17.21
N ILE A 461 9.83 3.59 -15.99
CA ILE A 461 10.27 2.84 -14.82
C ILE A 461 9.09 1.98 -14.34
N ARG A 462 9.31 0.67 -14.24
CA ARG A 462 8.29 -0.32 -13.82
C ARG A 462 8.67 -0.99 -12.49
N ASP A 463 9.31 -0.23 -11.60
CA ASP A 463 9.63 -0.70 -10.24
C ASP A 463 8.33 -1.00 -9.48
N ASN A 464 8.26 -2.16 -8.83
CA ASN A 464 7.11 -2.54 -8.01
C ASN A 464 7.22 -2.04 -6.56
N HIS A 465 8.42 -1.74 -6.07
CA HIS A 465 8.71 -1.38 -4.67
C HIS A 465 9.87 -0.39 -4.55
N ASP A 466 10.05 0.14 -3.34
CA ASP A 466 11.22 0.94 -2.98
C ASP A 466 12.51 0.16 -3.19
N PHE A 467 13.58 0.87 -3.57
CA PHE A 467 14.87 0.28 -3.85
C PHE A 467 15.51 -0.26 -2.56
N VAL A 468 15.61 -1.58 -2.48
CA VAL A 468 16.37 -2.29 -1.44
C VAL A 468 17.51 -3.04 -2.10
N PRO A 469 18.76 -2.58 -1.97
CA PRO A 469 19.89 -3.21 -2.65
C PRO A 469 20.18 -4.63 -2.14
N HIS A 470 20.10 -5.59 -3.04
CA HIS A 470 20.33 -7.01 -2.77
C HIS A 470 21.01 -7.71 -3.95
N MET A 471 21.73 -8.79 -3.66
CA MET A 471 22.30 -9.70 -4.66
C MET A 471 21.62 -11.06 -4.53
N THR A 472 20.81 -11.44 -5.52
CA THR A 472 20.10 -12.72 -5.50
C THR A 472 21.05 -13.88 -5.69
N LEU A 473 20.96 -14.89 -4.82
CA LEU A 473 21.78 -16.10 -4.84
C LEU A 473 21.00 -17.28 -5.40
N MET A 474 19.72 -17.41 -5.03
CA MET A 474 18.86 -18.51 -5.46
C MET A 474 17.42 -18.03 -5.53
N LYS A 475 16.69 -18.48 -6.55
CA LYS A 475 15.29 -18.13 -6.77
C LYS A 475 14.53 -19.40 -7.12
N ILE A 476 13.70 -19.87 -6.18
CA ILE A 476 12.86 -21.05 -6.40
C ILE A 476 11.77 -20.68 -7.40
N THR A 477 11.86 -21.25 -8.60
CA THR A 477 10.90 -21.01 -9.68
C THR A 477 9.61 -21.77 -9.43
N ARG A 478 8.51 -21.34 -10.06
CA ARG A 478 7.22 -22.04 -9.92
C ARG A 478 7.30 -23.49 -10.43
N PRO A 479 7.91 -23.78 -11.60
CA PRO A 479 8.05 -25.16 -12.07
C PRO A 479 8.78 -26.06 -11.08
N VAL A 480 9.88 -25.58 -10.47
CA VAL A 480 10.63 -26.35 -9.46
C VAL A 480 9.80 -26.54 -8.20
N GLY A 481 9.16 -25.48 -7.72
CA GLY A 481 8.32 -25.53 -6.52
C GLY A 481 7.18 -26.54 -6.67
N SER A 482 6.50 -26.54 -7.82
CA SER A 482 5.44 -27.50 -8.15
C SER A 482 5.97 -28.93 -8.28
N LYS A 483 7.11 -29.12 -8.95
CA LYS A 483 7.73 -30.44 -9.17
C LYS A 483 8.25 -31.08 -7.89
N THR A 484 8.81 -30.27 -6.98
CA THR A 484 9.48 -30.74 -5.77
C THR A 484 8.59 -30.70 -4.52
N GLY A 485 7.47 -29.99 -4.59
CA GLY A 485 6.61 -29.70 -3.43
C GLY A 485 7.23 -28.71 -2.43
N LYS A 486 8.45 -28.22 -2.68
CA LYS A 486 9.14 -27.28 -1.79
C LYS A 486 9.19 -25.89 -2.43
N LYS A 487 8.41 -24.98 -1.86
CA LYS A 487 8.28 -23.60 -2.34
C LYS A 487 9.37 -22.66 -1.81
N TYR A 488 10.23 -23.12 -0.91
CA TYR A 488 11.24 -22.27 -0.26
C TYR A 488 12.48 -23.04 0.20
N VAL A 489 13.58 -22.31 0.40
CA VAL A 489 14.80 -22.81 1.05
C VAL A 489 14.66 -22.60 2.56
N ALA A 490 14.64 -23.68 3.34
CA ALA A 490 14.45 -23.57 4.77
C ALA A 490 15.61 -22.81 5.45
N PRO A 491 15.35 -21.75 6.26
CA PRO A 491 16.41 -20.89 6.80
C PRO A 491 17.46 -21.60 7.66
N TRP A 492 17.11 -22.74 8.27
CA TRP A 492 18.05 -23.53 9.08
C TRP A 492 19.21 -24.10 8.26
N ILE A 493 19.04 -24.29 6.95
CA ILE A 493 20.08 -24.81 6.03
C ILE A 493 21.29 -23.86 5.99
N TYR A 494 21.04 -22.55 6.03
CA TYR A 494 22.07 -21.51 5.97
C TYR A 494 22.16 -20.67 7.26
N ALA A 495 21.54 -21.10 8.36
CA ALA A 495 21.49 -20.33 9.61
C ALA A 495 22.88 -20.02 10.19
N GLU A 496 23.82 -20.97 10.10
CA GLU A 496 25.22 -20.76 10.52
C GLU A 496 25.96 -19.73 9.66
N LYS A 497 25.42 -19.42 8.48
CA LYS A 497 25.94 -18.46 7.50
C LYS A 497 25.04 -17.22 7.37
N SER A 498 24.09 -17.01 8.28
CA SER A 498 23.17 -15.88 8.24
C SER A 498 23.86 -14.51 8.26
N GLU A 499 25.00 -14.40 8.93
CA GLU A 499 25.85 -13.19 8.99
C GLU A 499 27.12 -13.31 8.13
N LEU A 500 27.11 -14.15 7.09
CA LEU A 500 28.26 -14.38 6.22
C LEU A 500 28.72 -13.08 5.53
N GLU A 501 30.01 -12.79 5.61
CA GLU A 501 30.63 -11.73 4.81
C GLU A 501 31.02 -12.30 3.45
N PHE A 502 30.38 -11.82 2.38
CA PHE A 502 30.68 -12.27 1.01
C PHE A 502 31.89 -11.54 0.43
N GLY A 503 32.10 -10.29 0.83
CA GLY A 503 33.16 -9.44 0.33
C GLY A 503 32.66 -8.04 0.00
N SER A 504 33.23 -7.43 -1.03
CA SER A 504 32.92 -6.06 -1.43
C SER A 504 32.95 -5.90 -2.94
N GLN A 505 31.93 -5.25 -3.48
CA GLN A 505 31.86 -4.87 -4.89
C GLN A 505 32.04 -3.37 -5.03
N VAL A 506 32.80 -2.94 -6.03
CA VAL A 506 32.91 -1.52 -6.36
C VAL A 506 31.86 -1.18 -7.42
N PHE A 507 31.27 0.01 -7.35
CA PHE A 507 30.43 0.53 -8.43
C PHE A 507 31.34 0.99 -9.58
N ASP A 508 31.67 0.09 -10.49
CA ASP A 508 32.53 0.33 -11.65
C ASP A 508 31.84 0.06 -12.98
N ASN A 509 30.69 -0.60 -12.98
CA ASN A 509 29.95 -0.94 -14.17
C ASN A 509 28.44 -0.77 -13.96
N MET A 510 27.70 -0.53 -15.04
CA MET A 510 26.24 -0.61 -15.06
C MET A 510 25.77 -1.11 -16.42
N HIS A 511 24.84 -2.06 -16.42
CA HIS A 511 24.36 -2.73 -17.61
C HIS A 511 22.85 -2.63 -17.70
N LEU A 512 22.33 -2.31 -18.89
CA LEU A 512 20.93 -2.54 -19.22
C LEU A 512 20.79 -3.99 -19.64
N CYS A 513 19.98 -4.76 -18.94
CA CYS A 513 19.85 -6.21 -19.10
C CYS A 513 18.43 -6.60 -19.48
N GLU A 514 18.31 -7.54 -20.41
CA GLU A 514 17.03 -8.13 -20.82
C GLU A 514 16.58 -9.20 -19.81
N MET A 515 15.31 -9.16 -19.41
CA MET A 515 14.65 -10.20 -18.60
C MET A 515 14.15 -11.34 -19.50
N GLY A 516 15.08 -11.98 -20.20
CA GLY A 516 14.78 -13.13 -21.08
C GLY A 516 15.67 -14.33 -20.75
N PRO A 517 15.47 -15.48 -21.41
CA PRO A 517 16.36 -16.64 -21.26
C PRO A 517 17.70 -16.46 -21.99
N SER A 518 17.77 -15.54 -22.95
CA SER A 518 18.97 -15.28 -23.75
C SER A 518 20.13 -14.77 -22.89
N ARG A 519 21.33 -15.24 -23.21
CA ARG A 519 22.58 -14.87 -22.53
C ARG A 519 23.66 -14.51 -23.54
N ARG A 520 24.59 -13.67 -23.09
CA ARG A 520 25.84 -13.33 -23.80
C ARG A 520 26.79 -14.53 -23.82
N GLU A 521 27.86 -14.43 -24.60
CA GLU A 521 28.93 -15.46 -24.65
C GLU A 521 29.59 -15.73 -23.29
N ASP A 522 29.66 -14.71 -22.41
CA ASP A 522 30.19 -14.84 -21.05
C ASP A 522 29.16 -15.31 -20.03
N GLY A 523 27.95 -15.70 -20.48
CA GLY A 523 26.85 -16.18 -19.67
C GLY A 523 26.06 -15.08 -18.95
N PHE A 524 26.49 -13.80 -19.01
CA PHE A 524 25.71 -12.71 -18.42
C PHE A 524 24.44 -12.43 -19.23
N TYR A 525 23.51 -11.67 -18.65
CA TYR A 525 22.27 -11.28 -19.32
C TYR A 525 22.55 -10.57 -20.66
N MET A 526 21.66 -10.73 -21.64
CA MET A 526 21.73 -9.94 -22.87
C MET A 526 21.72 -8.45 -22.52
N THR A 527 22.70 -7.73 -23.04
CA THR A 527 23.05 -6.38 -22.57
C THR A 527 23.10 -5.40 -23.74
N PRO A 528 22.02 -4.64 -24.03
CA PRO A 528 22.04 -3.66 -25.12
C PRO A 528 23.01 -2.50 -24.89
N VAL A 529 23.27 -2.12 -23.64
CA VAL A 529 24.26 -1.08 -23.29
C VAL A 529 24.97 -1.41 -21.98
N SER A 530 26.26 -1.09 -21.94
CA SER A 530 27.13 -1.18 -20.76
C SER A 530 27.84 0.14 -20.56
N LEU A 531 27.91 0.61 -19.33
CA LEU A 531 28.62 1.81 -18.91
C LEU A 531 29.69 1.42 -17.89
N GLU A 532 30.89 1.99 -18.03
CA GLU A 532 32.04 1.77 -17.14
C GLU A 532 32.38 3.08 -16.42
N PHE A 533 32.60 3.06 -15.11
CA PHE A 533 32.73 4.25 -14.26
C PHE A 533 34.15 4.49 -13.75
#